data_AF-A0A3D0WPD6-F1
#
_entry.id   AF-A0A3D0WPD6-F1
#
_cell.length_a   1.000
_cell.length_b   1.000
_cell.length_c   1.000
_cell.angle_alpha   90.00
_cell.angle_beta   90.00
_cell.angle_gamma   90.00
#
_symmetry.space_group_name_H-M   'P 1'
#
loop_
_entity.id
_entity.type
_entity.pdbx_description
1 polymer ?
#
loop_
_entity_poly.entity_id
_entity_poly.type
_entity_poly.pdbx_seq_one_letter_code
_entity_poly.pdbx_strand_id
1 'polypeptide(L)'
;RMVFNVIARNCDDHSKNFSFILKQGDRWRLAPAYDLCHAYRPGSEWVSRHALSVNGKRENITREDLIVIGRSIRNKKAEEIIDQVNDTVHNWNYYADKAGVDKDKKVSIDKTLISL
;
A
#
# COMPACT_ATOMS: atom_id res chain seq x y z
N ARG A 1 -0.19 -5.58 -2.77
CA ARG A 1 -0.71 -5.08 -1.48
C ARG A 1 0.37 -4.29 -0.76
N MET A 2 1.45 -4.92 -0.30
CA MET A 2 2.57 -4.23 0.37
C MET A 2 3.05 -2.97 -0.38
N VAL A 3 3.42 -3.09 -1.66
CA VAL A 3 3.86 -1.95 -2.48
C VAL A 3 2.82 -0.82 -2.51
N PHE A 4 1.55 -1.16 -2.74
CA PHE A 4 0.46 -0.18 -2.74
C PHE A 4 0.34 0.51 -1.38
N ASN A 5 0.35 -0.23 -0.27
CA ASN A 5 0.23 0.36 1.05
C ASN A 5 1.34 1.38 1.31
N VAL A 6 2.59 1.06 0.93
CA VAL A 6 3.74 1.97 1.06
C VAL A 6 3.53 3.24 0.24
N ILE A 7 3.31 3.09 -1.08
CA ILE A 7 3.20 4.21 -2.02
C ILE A 7 1.98 5.09 -1.71
N ALA A 8 0.83 4.47 -1.46
CA ALA A 8 -0.43 5.13 -1.14
C ALA A 8 -0.56 5.56 0.33
N ARG A 9 0.47 5.36 1.16
CA ARG A 9 0.46 5.68 2.59
C ARG A 9 -0.75 5.09 3.33
N ASN A 10 -1.11 3.84 3.01
CA ASN A 10 -2.02 3.07 3.86
C ASN A 10 -1.22 2.51 5.05
N CYS A 11 -1.07 3.32 6.10
CA CYS A 11 -0.33 2.91 7.29
C CYS A 11 -1.17 2.10 8.29
N ASP A 12 -2.48 1.96 8.07
CA ASP A 12 -3.36 1.08 8.85
C ASP A 12 -3.36 -0.37 8.31
N ASP A 13 -2.20 -0.83 7.84
CA ASP A 13 -2.01 -2.12 7.21
C ASP A 13 -1.79 -3.25 8.21
N HIS A 14 -2.54 -3.25 9.31
CA HIS A 14 -2.40 -4.23 10.38
C HIS A 14 -2.92 -5.63 10.01
N SER A 15 -2.57 -6.65 10.80
CA SER A 15 -2.89 -8.05 10.50
C SER A 15 -4.38 -8.36 10.29
N LYS A 16 -5.31 -7.59 10.91
CA LYS A 16 -6.75 -7.77 10.71
C LYS A 16 -7.26 -7.33 9.32
N ASN A 17 -6.44 -6.61 8.54
CA ASN A 17 -6.73 -6.22 7.16
C ASN A 17 -6.30 -7.27 6.13
N PHE A 18 -5.88 -8.45 6.60
CA PHE A 18 -5.59 -9.60 5.76
C PHE A 18 -6.44 -10.79 6.22
N SER A 19 -7.28 -11.28 5.32
CA SER A 19 -8.12 -12.46 5.56
C SER A 19 -7.85 -13.55 4.53
N PHE A 20 -8.21 -14.77 4.88
CA PHE A 20 -8.21 -15.92 3.99
C PHE A 20 -9.65 -16.45 3.85
N ILE A 21 -9.98 -16.94 2.66
CA ILE A 21 -11.26 -17.58 2.36
C ILE A 21 -11.04 -19.08 2.36
N LEU A 22 -11.89 -19.81 3.09
CA LEU A 22 -12.01 -21.27 3.03
C LEU A 22 -13.46 -21.61 2.67
N LYS A 23 -13.65 -22.24 1.52
CA LYS A 23 -14.94 -22.84 1.16
C LYS A 23 -14.95 -24.30 1.62
N GLN A 24 -16.13 -24.81 1.96
CA GLN A 24 -16.27 -26.22 2.32
C GLN A 24 -15.72 -27.12 1.20
N GLY A 25 -14.80 -28.02 1.56
CA GLY A 25 -14.15 -28.93 0.61
C GLY A 25 -13.05 -28.31 -0.27
N ASP A 26 -12.70 -27.03 -0.06
CA ASP A 26 -11.68 -26.32 -0.84
C ASP A 26 -10.42 -26.02 0.00
N ARG A 27 -9.40 -25.42 -0.61
CA ARG A 27 -8.17 -24.98 0.06
C ARG A 27 -8.26 -23.53 0.51
N TRP A 28 -7.50 -23.18 1.54
CA TRP A 28 -7.30 -21.78 1.94
C TRP A 28 -6.73 -20.96 0.78
N ARG A 29 -7.31 -19.79 0.55
CA ARG A 29 -6.79 -18.79 -0.39
C ARG A 29 -6.84 -17.40 0.23
N LEU A 30 -5.94 -16.52 -0.18
CA LEU A 30 -5.98 -15.13 0.25
C LEU A 30 -7.28 -14.47 -0.23
N ALA A 31 -8.02 -13.82 0.66
CA ALA A 31 -9.21 -13.03 0.31
C ALA A 31 -8.80 -11.84 -0.57
N PRO A 32 -9.66 -11.29 -1.45
CA PRO A 32 -9.40 -10.02 -2.13
C PRO A 32 -8.96 -8.92 -1.14
N ALA A 33 -8.23 -7.92 -1.62
CA ALA A 33 -7.87 -6.79 -0.77
C ALA A 33 -9.12 -5.99 -0.40
N TYR A 34 -9.19 -5.54 0.84
CA TYR A 34 -10.23 -4.69 1.39
C TYR A 34 -9.58 -3.66 2.32
N ASP A 35 -10.35 -2.66 2.74
CA ASP A 35 -9.88 -1.56 3.60
C ASP A 35 -8.63 -0.87 3.04
N LEU A 36 -8.68 -0.57 1.75
CA LEU A 36 -7.63 0.14 1.04
C LEU A 36 -7.94 1.64 1.11
N CYS A 37 -7.36 2.31 2.11
CA CYS A 37 -7.56 3.74 2.35
C CYS A 37 -6.20 4.45 2.48
N HIS A 38 -6.13 5.71 2.06
CA HIS A 38 -5.03 6.57 2.49
C HIS A 38 -5.20 6.85 3.98
N ALA A 39 -4.36 6.22 4.79
CA ALA A 39 -4.43 6.24 6.24
C ALA A 39 -3.09 6.74 6.74
N TYR A 40 -2.85 8.05 6.59
CA TYR A 40 -1.62 8.67 7.05
C TYR A 40 -1.84 10.07 7.62
N ARG A 41 -1.35 10.27 8.83
CA ARG A 41 -1.35 11.57 9.50
C ARG A 41 -0.05 11.75 10.29
N PRO A 42 0.79 12.74 9.93
CA PRO A 42 1.99 13.06 10.72
C PRO A 42 1.66 13.27 12.20
N GLY A 43 2.49 12.73 13.09
CA GLY A 43 2.29 12.80 14.55
C GLY A 43 1.18 11.90 15.11
N SER A 44 0.44 11.16 14.28
CA SER A 44 -0.53 10.18 14.77
C SER A 44 0.16 8.97 15.42
N GLU A 45 -0.28 8.56 16.60
CA GLU A 45 0.23 7.35 17.26
C GLU A 45 -0.03 6.07 16.45
N TRP A 46 -1.11 6.07 15.65
CA TRP A 46 -1.59 4.88 14.95
C TRP A 46 -1.14 4.80 13.49
N VAL A 47 -1.18 5.94 12.79
CA VAL A 47 -1.07 5.99 11.31
C VAL A 47 0.01 6.96 10.83
N SER A 48 1.01 7.29 11.66
CA SER A 48 2.21 8.02 11.21
C SER A 48 3.26 7.10 10.57
N ARG A 49 3.09 5.78 10.70
CA ARG A 49 4.00 4.73 10.24
C ARG A 49 3.21 3.47 9.95
N HIS A 50 3.70 2.61 9.05
CA HIS A 50 3.06 1.32 8.76
C HIS A 50 2.86 0.50 10.02
N ALA A 51 1.77 -0.25 10.12
CA ALA A 51 1.52 -1.18 11.21
C ALA A 51 2.44 -2.41 11.11
N LEU A 52 2.58 -2.96 9.89
CA LEU A 52 3.50 -4.06 9.59
C LEU A 52 4.84 -3.52 9.06
N SER A 53 5.94 -4.18 9.39
CA SER A 53 7.26 -3.79 8.88
C SER A 53 7.52 -4.33 7.48
N VAL A 54 8.26 -3.56 6.69
CA VAL A 54 8.81 -3.92 5.39
C VAL A 54 10.32 -3.87 5.51
N ASN A 55 11.00 -5.01 5.32
CA ASN A 55 12.45 -5.13 5.50
C ASN A 55 12.94 -4.56 6.84
N GLY A 56 12.21 -4.83 7.93
CA GLY A 56 12.51 -4.32 9.27
C GLY A 56 12.14 -2.85 9.53
N LYS A 57 11.63 -2.13 8.52
CA LYS A 57 11.27 -0.71 8.61
C LYS A 57 9.76 -0.50 8.65
N ARG A 58 9.30 0.54 9.34
CA ARG A 58 7.89 0.98 9.35
C ARG A 58 7.71 2.39 8.77
N GLU A 59 8.82 3.06 8.49
CA GLU A 59 8.92 4.42 7.93
C GLU A 59 10.13 4.44 6.99
N ASN A 60 10.21 5.44 6.11
CA ASN A 60 11.34 5.63 5.18
C ASN A 60 11.68 4.36 4.37
N ILE A 61 10.63 3.63 3.95
CA ILE A 61 10.74 2.43 3.12
C ILE A 61 11.13 2.88 1.71
N THR A 62 12.21 2.30 1.17
CA THR A 62 12.72 2.63 -0.16
C THR A 62 12.35 1.57 -1.19
N ARG A 63 12.61 1.86 -2.47
CA ARG A 63 12.48 0.89 -3.57
C ARG A 63 13.30 -0.37 -3.29
N GLU A 64 14.54 -0.23 -2.83
CA GLU A 64 15.41 -1.38 -2.54
C GLU A 64 14.85 -2.26 -1.42
N ASP A 65 14.22 -1.68 -0.39
CA ASP A 65 13.56 -2.46 0.66
C ASP A 65 12.47 -3.39 0.07
N LEU A 66 11.71 -2.91 -0.91
CA LEU A 66 10.68 -3.70 -1.60
C LEU A 66 11.30 -4.76 -2.52
N ILE A 67 12.38 -4.42 -3.23
CA ILE A 67 13.11 -5.35 -4.11
C ILE A 67 13.72 -6.49 -3.31
N VAL A 68 14.32 -6.21 -2.14
CA VAL A 68 14.86 -7.24 -1.23
C VAL A 68 13.78 -8.25 -0.84
N ILE A 69 12.58 -7.79 -0.48
CA ILE A 69 11.44 -8.68 -0.19
C ILE A 69 11.00 -9.44 -1.43
N GLY A 70 10.93 -8.78 -2.59
CA GLY A 70 10.61 -9.42 -3.86
C GLY A 70 11.56 -10.57 -4.21
N ARG A 71 12.87 -10.36 -4.03
CA ARG A 71 13.92 -11.36 -4.22
C ARG A 71 13.80 -12.51 -3.22
N SER A 72 13.53 -12.23 -1.93
CA SER A 72 13.43 -13.27 -0.90
C SER A 72 12.29 -14.25 -1.14
N ILE A 73 11.19 -13.79 -1.75
CA ILE A 73 10.05 -14.64 -2.16
C ILE A 73 10.15 -15.14 -3.61
N ARG A 74 11.29 -14.93 -4.29
CA ARG A 74 11.55 -15.31 -5.69
C ARG A 74 10.53 -14.75 -6.69
N ASN A 75 10.00 -13.55 -6.41
CA ASN A 75 9.12 -12.86 -7.33
C ASN A 75 9.92 -12.18 -8.44
N LYS A 76 9.94 -12.80 -9.63
CA LYS A 76 10.63 -12.28 -10.82
C LYS A 76 10.05 -10.95 -11.35
N LYS A 77 8.83 -10.61 -10.95
CA LYS A 77 8.12 -9.38 -11.38
C LYS A 77 8.13 -8.29 -10.32
N ALA A 78 8.98 -8.39 -9.29
CA ALA A 78 8.97 -7.44 -8.19
C ALA A 78 9.14 -6.00 -8.66
N GLU A 79 10.12 -5.75 -9.54
CA GLU A 79 10.38 -4.42 -10.09
C GLU A 79 9.22 -3.93 -10.98
N GLU A 80 8.74 -4.77 -11.90
CA GLU A 80 7.58 -4.46 -12.75
C GLU A 80 6.33 -4.08 -11.91
N ILE A 81 6.08 -4.80 -10.82
CA ILE A 81 4.97 -4.51 -9.91
C ILE A 81 5.18 -3.19 -9.17
N ILE A 82 6.42 -2.88 -8.79
CA ILE A 82 6.74 -1.60 -8.14
C ILE A 82 6.45 -0.45 -9.09
N ASP A 83 6.98 -0.52 -10.31
CA ASP A 83 6.82 0.52 -11.32
C ASP A 83 5.33 0.69 -11.68
N GLN A 84 4.61 -0.42 -11.95
CA GLN A 84 3.18 -0.38 -12.26
C GLN A 84 2.35 0.27 -11.15
N VAL A 85 2.60 -0.08 -9.89
CA VAL A 85 1.85 0.47 -8.75
C VAL A 85 2.23 1.92 -8.52
N ASN A 86 3.51 2.29 -8.66
CA ASN A 86 3.97 3.66 -8.56
C ASN A 86 3.25 4.54 -9.58
N ASP A 87 3.28 4.17 -10.86
CA ASP A 87 2.62 4.92 -11.93
C ASP A 87 1.10 5.00 -11.73
N THR A 88 0.48 3.91 -11.30
CA THR A 88 -0.97 3.88 -11.05
C THR A 88 -1.37 4.80 -9.91
N VAL A 89 -0.62 4.79 -8.80
CA VAL A 89 -0.93 5.65 -7.65
C VAL A 89 -0.66 7.13 -7.97
N HIS A 90 0.36 7.45 -8.76
CA HIS A 90 0.64 8.84 -9.19
C HIS A 90 -0.37 9.39 -10.19
N ASN A 91 -1.25 8.56 -10.75
CA ASN A 91 -2.46 9.01 -11.43
C ASN A 91 -3.58 9.42 -10.44
N TRP A 92 -3.25 9.62 -9.15
CA TRP A 92 -4.18 9.99 -8.09
C TRP A 92 -5.12 11.13 -8.47
N ASN A 93 -4.61 12.23 -9.03
CA ASN A 93 -5.44 13.37 -9.40
C ASN A 93 -6.58 12.98 -10.36
N TYR A 94 -6.30 12.16 -11.37
CA TYR A 94 -7.31 11.64 -12.31
C TYR A 94 -8.36 10.78 -11.60
N TYR A 95 -7.93 9.85 -10.73
CA TYR A 95 -8.86 8.98 -10.00
C TYR A 95 -9.69 9.75 -8.97
N ALA A 96 -9.07 10.71 -8.27
CA ALA A 96 -9.72 11.57 -7.29
C ALA A 96 -10.80 12.44 -7.93
N ASP A 97 -10.53 13.02 -9.10
CA ASP A 97 -11.51 13.80 -9.85
C ASP A 97 -12.68 12.91 -10.32
N LYS A 98 -12.37 11.72 -10.85
CA LYS A 98 -13.40 10.75 -11.26
C LYS A 98 -14.28 10.28 -10.09
N ALA A 99 -13.71 10.17 -8.90
CA ALA A 99 -14.43 9.76 -7.68
C ALA A 99 -15.13 10.91 -6.95
N GLY A 100 -14.95 12.17 -7.39
CA GLY A 100 -15.53 13.34 -6.73
C GLY A 100 -14.92 13.64 -5.36
N VAL A 101 -13.62 13.37 -5.19
CA VAL A 101 -12.90 13.70 -3.95
C VAL A 101 -12.82 15.22 -3.82
N ASP A 102 -13.12 15.73 -2.62
CA ASP A 102 -12.96 17.14 -2.28
C ASP A 102 -11.56 17.67 -2.65
N LYS A 103 -11.51 18.91 -3.15
CA LYS A 103 -10.28 19.51 -3.70
C LYS A 103 -9.16 19.59 -2.66
N ASP A 104 -9.48 20.01 -1.43
CA ASP A 104 -8.48 20.18 -0.38
C ASP A 104 -7.95 18.83 0.06
N LYS A 105 -8.84 17.82 0.20
CA LYS A 105 -8.43 16.43 0.46
C LYS A 105 -7.55 15.89 -0.64
N LYS A 106 -7.94 16.05 -1.91
CA LYS A 106 -7.15 15.61 -3.08
C LYS A 106 -5.73 16.13 -3.01
N VAL A 107 -5.58 17.45 -2.82
CA VAL A 107 -4.28 18.13 -2.73
C VAL A 107 -3.49 17.68 -1.51
N SER A 108 -4.14 17.47 -0.35
CA SER A 108 -3.47 17.01 0.86
C SER A 108 -2.92 15.59 0.73
N ILE A 109 -3.66 14.68 0.09
CA ILE A 109 -3.25 13.29 -0.11
C ILE A 109 -2.08 13.24 -1.09
N ASP A 110 -2.20 13.94 -2.23
CA ASP A 110 -1.19 13.97 -3.31
C ASP A 110 0.21 14.30 -2.78
N LYS A 111 0.30 15.30 -1.88
CA LYS A 111 1.55 15.74 -1.25
C LYS A 111 2.24 14.69 -0.37
N THR A 112 1.55 13.62 0.00
CA THR A 112 2.07 12.62 0.95
C THR A 112 2.40 11.28 0.31
N LEU A 113 1.96 11.06 -0.94
CA LEU A 113 2.24 9.85 -1.71
C LEU A 113 3.77 9.68 -1.86
N ILE A 114 4.24 8.44 -1.81
CA ILE A 114 5.66 8.14 -1.93
C ILE A 114 5.96 7.80 -3.39
N SER A 115 6.95 8.46 -3.98
CA SER A 115 7.54 8.04 -5.26
C SER A 115 8.69 7.08 -5.00
N LEU A 116 8.62 5.89 -5.61
CA LEU A 116 9.62 4.82 -5.51
C LEU A 116 10.20 4.44 -6.86
#